data_AF-A0A0Q0GJM5-F1
#
_entry.id   AF-A0A0Q0GJM5-F1
#
_cell.length_a   1.000
_cell.length_b   1.000
_cell.length_c   1.000
_cell.angle_alpha   90.00
_cell.angle_beta   90.00
_cell.angle_gamma   90.00
#
_symmetry.space_group_name_H-M   'P 1'
#
loop_
_entity.id
_entity.type
_entity.pdbx_description
1 polymer ?
#
loop_
_entity_poly.entity_id
_entity_poly.type
_entity_poly.pdbx_seq_one_letter_code
_entity_poly.pdbx_strand_id
1 'polypeptide(L)'
;MDYNQPLSKHSLDLNLSDRVWFRYSTFYKKPVLQADSNTKLTSLPGLAVLSGGAEFLFFFMTIAIAVMSLVLQETMQPIPAFVTCVSCYLCVFVIKRIVIYNKFGFGRKWVMSISKDSLEIDRQAIEGKASKVLQIAKDDIQEIIFNYTLHGRTGHIVNEKTANLHACEIHQKSGDVVTLDSMRVGLFDVLYLLKLYEYPLLFRGTTSGGAGNIVILIMRLISLSAIISALVMLAFNLKS
;
A
#
# COMPACT_ATOMS: atom_id res chain seq x y z
N MET A 1 -2.35 31.44 10.88
CA MET A 1 -1.48 30.67 9.96
C MET A 1 -2.36 29.62 9.31
N ASP A 2 -2.60 29.75 8.00
CA ASP A 2 -3.46 28.82 7.26
C ASP A 2 -2.77 27.45 7.13
N TYR A 3 -3.35 26.44 7.78
CA TYR A 3 -2.81 25.07 7.86
C TYR A 3 -3.04 24.22 6.61
N ASN A 4 -3.55 24.81 5.52
CA ASN A 4 -4.02 24.08 4.32
C ASN A 4 -3.28 24.42 3.03
N GLN A 5 -2.17 25.16 3.06
CA GLN A 5 -1.38 25.33 1.84
C GLN A 5 -0.50 24.09 1.60
N PRO A 6 -0.65 23.38 0.46
CA PRO A 6 0.34 22.39 0.08
C PRO A 6 1.70 23.10 -0.02
N LEU A 7 2.72 22.53 0.63
CA LEU A 7 4.09 23.06 0.52
C LEU A 7 4.48 23.14 -0.96
N SER A 8 5.21 24.19 -1.33
CA SER A 8 5.65 24.40 -2.72
C SER A 8 6.45 23.21 -3.25
N LYS A 9 6.28 22.91 -4.54
CA LYS A 9 7.14 21.94 -5.25
C LYS A 9 8.59 22.37 -5.10
N HIS A 10 9.49 21.42 -4.83
CA HIS A 10 10.92 21.68 -4.71
C HIS A 10 11.73 20.49 -5.23
N SER A 11 12.97 20.73 -5.62
CA SER A 11 13.93 19.67 -5.93
C SER A 11 14.61 19.19 -4.65
N LEU A 12 14.96 17.91 -4.61
CA LEU A 12 15.81 17.33 -3.57
C LEU A 12 17.05 16.76 -4.22
N ASP A 13 18.21 17.07 -3.64
CA ASP A 13 19.47 16.47 -4.06
C ASP A 13 19.62 15.09 -3.41
N LEU A 14 18.95 14.10 -4.02
CA LEU A 14 18.99 12.72 -3.56
C LEU A 14 20.24 12.00 -4.09
N ASN A 15 20.92 11.27 -3.23
CA ASN A 15 21.93 10.28 -3.61
C ASN A 15 21.33 8.87 -3.48
N LEU A 16 21.59 7.94 -4.41
CA LEU A 16 21.05 6.57 -4.34
C LEU A 16 21.47 5.80 -3.06
N SER A 17 22.50 6.26 -2.36
CA SER A 17 22.92 5.76 -1.04
C SER A 17 22.14 6.33 0.14
N ASP A 18 21.29 7.35 -0.09
CA ASP A 18 20.53 8.04 0.95
C ASP A 18 19.52 7.11 1.62
N ARG A 19 19.79 6.84 2.90
CA ARG A 19 18.97 5.96 3.73
C ARG A 19 17.59 6.54 4.05
N VAL A 20 17.43 7.87 4.06
CA VAL A 20 16.15 8.52 4.37
C VAL A 20 15.09 8.16 3.32
N TRP A 21 15.51 8.06 2.06
CA TRP A 21 14.63 7.86 0.91
C TRP A 21 14.67 6.44 0.35
N PHE A 22 15.81 5.77 0.38
CA PHE A 22 15.98 4.50 -0.33
C PHE A 22 16.03 3.26 0.57
N ARG A 23 15.97 3.40 1.90
CA ARG A 23 16.00 2.26 2.85
C ARG A 23 14.97 1.16 2.54
N TYR A 24 13.81 1.53 2.00
CA TYR A 24 12.71 0.60 1.71
C TYR A 24 12.66 0.17 0.24
N SER A 25 13.59 0.63 -0.60
CA SER A 25 13.68 0.13 -1.97
C SER A 25 14.32 -1.27 -1.99
N THR A 26 13.78 -2.15 -2.81
CA THR A 26 14.31 -3.48 -3.07
C THR A 26 15.66 -3.46 -3.79
N PHE A 27 16.07 -2.31 -4.36
CA PHE A 27 17.33 -2.10 -5.05
C PHE A 27 18.43 -1.52 -4.15
N TYR A 28 18.08 -1.04 -2.95
CA TYR A 28 19.05 -0.44 -2.04
C TYR A 28 20.16 -1.42 -1.66
N LYS A 29 21.43 -1.00 -1.85
CA LYS A 29 22.65 -1.79 -1.62
C LYS A 29 22.82 -3.04 -2.49
N LYS A 30 22.01 -3.23 -3.53
CA LYS A 30 22.25 -4.26 -4.56
C LYS A 30 23.25 -3.74 -5.61
N PRO A 31 23.99 -4.62 -6.30
CA PRO A 31 24.87 -4.20 -7.39
C PRO A 31 24.08 -3.38 -8.41
N VAL A 32 24.71 -2.29 -8.88
CA VAL A 32 24.12 -1.26 -9.73
C VAL A 32 23.47 -1.92 -10.95
N LEU A 33 22.15 -1.72 -11.11
CA LEU A 33 21.44 -2.04 -12.35
C LEU A 33 22.16 -1.34 -13.50
N GLN A 34 22.47 -2.06 -14.57
CA GLN A 34 23.11 -1.46 -15.74
C GLN A 34 22.17 -0.40 -16.35
N ALA A 35 22.73 0.73 -16.78
CA ALA A 35 21.99 1.93 -17.19
C ALA A 35 21.12 1.74 -18.45
N ASP A 36 21.28 0.62 -19.15
CA ASP A 36 20.57 0.16 -20.34
C ASP A 36 19.47 -0.87 -20.02
N SER A 37 19.36 -1.30 -18.76
CA SER A 37 18.36 -2.30 -18.37
C SER A 37 16.94 -1.73 -18.36
N ASN A 38 16.00 -2.48 -18.93
CA ASN A 38 14.57 -2.22 -18.75
C ASN A 38 14.09 -2.95 -17.48
N THR A 39 13.88 -2.20 -16.40
CA THR A 39 13.55 -2.78 -15.10
C THR A 39 12.04 -2.93 -14.94
N LYS A 40 11.59 -4.19 -14.81
CA LYS A 40 10.17 -4.52 -14.57
C LYS A 40 9.86 -4.56 -13.09
N LEU A 41 8.89 -3.75 -12.67
CA LEU A 41 8.29 -3.77 -11.35
C LEU A 41 7.05 -4.67 -11.35
N THR A 42 6.93 -5.49 -10.32
CA THR A 42 5.74 -6.29 -10.05
C THR A 42 4.93 -5.71 -8.91
N SER A 43 3.65 -6.07 -8.87
CA SER A 43 2.75 -5.62 -7.81
C SER A 43 3.24 -6.02 -6.43
N LEU A 44 2.99 -5.18 -5.42
CA LEU A 44 3.32 -5.47 -4.03
C LEU A 44 2.03 -5.84 -3.25
N PRO A 45 1.66 -7.13 -3.15
CA PRO A 45 0.42 -7.55 -2.50
C PRO A 45 0.47 -7.40 -0.97
N GLY A 46 1.65 -7.24 -0.37
CA GLY A 46 1.86 -7.27 1.08
C GLY A 46 1.16 -6.14 1.84
N LEU A 47 0.97 -4.98 1.21
CA LEU A 47 0.29 -3.82 1.77
C LEU A 47 -1.00 -3.48 1.02
N ALA A 48 -1.44 -4.38 0.12
CA ALA A 48 -2.59 -4.13 -0.72
C ALA A 48 -3.87 -4.04 0.13
N VAL A 49 -4.57 -2.92 -0.03
CA VAL A 49 -5.86 -2.68 0.60
C VAL A 49 -6.95 -2.89 -0.44
N LEU A 50 -8.03 -3.58 -0.08
CA LEU A 50 -9.19 -3.64 -0.95
C LEU A 50 -9.84 -2.24 -1.06
N SER A 51 -10.83 -2.08 -1.94
CA SER A 51 -11.61 -0.82 -1.92
C SER A 51 -12.21 -0.63 -0.53
N GLY A 52 -12.40 0.62 -0.09
CA GLY A 52 -12.95 0.93 1.23
C GLY A 52 -14.22 0.11 1.54
N GLY A 53 -15.18 0.08 0.61
CA GLY A 53 -16.41 -0.72 0.77
C GLY A 53 -16.19 -2.23 0.95
N ALA A 54 -15.20 -2.82 0.25
CA ALA A 54 -14.88 -4.23 0.44
C ALA A 54 -14.19 -4.48 1.80
N GLU A 55 -13.30 -3.58 2.25
CA GLU A 55 -12.73 -3.66 3.61
C GLU A 55 -13.83 -3.55 4.68
N PHE A 56 -14.81 -2.66 4.52
CA PHE A 56 -15.96 -2.55 5.41
C PHE A 56 -16.79 -3.84 5.45
N LEU A 57 -17.07 -4.45 4.29
CA LEU A 57 -17.82 -5.71 4.23
C LEU A 57 -17.11 -6.82 5.02
N PHE A 58 -15.80 -7.01 4.82
CA PHE A 58 -15.04 -8.02 5.57
C PHE A 58 -14.95 -7.68 7.07
N PHE A 59 -14.87 -6.40 7.42
CA PHE A 59 -14.93 -5.94 8.80
C PHE A 59 -16.26 -6.35 9.47
N PHE A 60 -17.40 -6.00 8.86
CA PHE A 60 -18.72 -6.35 9.40
C PHE A 60 -18.96 -7.86 9.45
N MET A 61 -18.50 -8.63 8.46
CA MET A 61 -18.57 -10.10 8.52
C MET A 61 -17.83 -10.65 9.74
N THR A 62 -16.64 -10.13 10.03
CA THR A 62 -15.85 -10.59 11.18
C THR A 62 -16.52 -10.21 12.51
N ILE A 63 -17.07 -8.99 12.60
CA ILE A 63 -17.85 -8.56 13.78
C ILE A 63 -19.12 -9.40 13.95
N ALA A 64 -19.84 -9.70 12.86
CA ALA A 64 -21.02 -10.55 12.91
C ALA A 64 -20.71 -11.95 13.42
N ILE A 65 -19.58 -12.55 13.01
CA ILE A 65 -19.13 -13.84 13.55
C ILE A 65 -18.84 -13.72 15.05
N ALA A 66 -18.16 -12.65 15.47
CA ALA A 66 -17.87 -12.42 16.89
C ALA A 66 -19.16 -12.27 17.72
N VAL A 67 -20.17 -11.55 17.22
CA VAL A 67 -21.47 -11.42 17.90
C VAL A 67 -22.23 -12.75 17.91
N MET A 68 -22.23 -13.47 16.80
CA MET A 68 -22.87 -14.80 16.70
C MET A 68 -22.24 -15.83 17.64
N SER A 69 -20.98 -15.66 18.02
CA SER A 69 -20.33 -16.51 19.03
C SER A 69 -21.08 -16.51 20.37
N LEU A 70 -21.70 -15.38 20.75
CA LEU A 70 -22.49 -15.26 21.98
C LEU A 70 -23.78 -16.09 21.89
N VAL A 71 -24.42 -16.10 20.71
CA VAL A 71 -25.62 -16.92 20.47
C VAL A 71 -25.26 -18.40 20.42
N LEU A 72 -24.15 -18.74 19.77
CA LEU A 72 -23.66 -20.12 19.68
C LEU A 72 -23.32 -20.70 21.05
N GLN A 73 -22.80 -19.88 21.96
CA GLN A 73 -22.52 -20.29 23.34
C GLN A 73 -23.78 -20.76 24.08
N GLU A 74 -24.92 -20.09 23.87
CA GLU A 74 -26.19 -20.40 24.55
C GLU A 74 -26.96 -21.55 23.88
N THR A 75 -26.71 -21.80 22.59
CA THR A 75 -27.54 -22.69 21.77
C THR A 75 -26.87 -24.01 21.40
N MET A 76 -25.54 -24.11 21.54
CA MET A 76 -24.77 -25.28 21.13
C MET A 76 -23.80 -25.72 22.23
N GLN A 77 -23.37 -26.98 22.16
CA GLN A 77 -22.27 -27.44 23.00
C GLN A 77 -20.98 -26.67 22.69
N PRO A 78 -20.05 -26.52 23.67
CA PRO A 78 -18.86 -25.68 23.52
C PRO A 78 -17.97 -26.02 22.32
N ILE A 79 -17.73 -27.32 22.07
CA ILE A 79 -16.87 -27.80 20.96
C ILE A 79 -17.45 -27.40 19.58
N PRO A 80 -18.70 -27.76 19.23
CA PRO A 80 -19.26 -27.37 17.94
C PRO A 80 -19.40 -25.85 17.78
N ALA A 81 -19.74 -25.11 18.85
CA ALA A 81 -19.77 -23.64 18.82
C ALA A 81 -18.40 -23.05 18.44
N PHE A 82 -17.32 -23.54 19.08
CA PHE A 82 -15.95 -23.13 18.78
C PHE A 82 -15.55 -23.45 17.34
N VAL A 83 -15.76 -24.69 16.88
CA VAL A 83 -15.40 -25.12 15.53
C VAL A 83 -16.15 -24.32 14.46
N THR A 84 -17.44 -24.05 14.65
CA THR A 84 -18.24 -23.23 13.74
C THR A 84 -17.68 -21.81 13.65
N CYS A 85 -17.39 -21.17 14.80
CA CYS A 85 -16.84 -19.81 14.82
C CYS A 85 -15.48 -19.72 14.11
N VAL A 86 -14.57 -20.65 14.37
CA VAL A 86 -13.25 -20.72 13.69
C VAL A 86 -13.44 -20.94 12.19
N SER A 87 -14.29 -21.87 11.79
CA SER A 87 -14.51 -22.21 10.38
C SER A 87 -15.09 -21.03 9.60
N CYS A 88 -16.09 -20.35 10.16
CA CYS A 88 -16.64 -19.14 9.55
C CYS A 88 -15.59 -18.04 9.39
N TYR A 89 -14.77 -17.80 10.41
CA TYR A 89 -13.69 -16.81 10.34
C TYR A 89 -12.66 -17.17 9.27
N LEU A 90 -12.24 -18.45 9.21
CA LEU A 90 -11.30 -18.93 8.19
C LEU A 90 -11.88 -18.76 6.77
N CYS A 91 -13.17 -19.05 6.57
CA CYS A 91 -13.82 -18.80 5.28
C CYS A 91 -13.75 -17.31 4.89
N VAL A 92 -14.11 -16.40 5.80
CA VAL A 92 -14.02 -14.95 5.56
C VAL A 92 -12.58 -14.53 5.23
N PHE A 93 -11.61 -15.05 5.98
CA PHE A 93 -10.19 -14.77 5.76
C PHE A 93 -9.71 -15.27 4.38
N VAL A 94 -10.03 -16.51 4.01
CA VAL A 94 -9.63 -17.10 2.72
C VAL A 94 -10.27 -16.35 1.56
N ILE A 95 -11.58 -16.05 1.63
CA ILE A 95 -12.28 -15.27 0.61
C ILE A 95 -11.61 -13.90 0.45
N LYS A 96 -11.32 -13.20 1.55
CA LYS A 96 -10.61 -11.92 1.52
C LYS A 96 -9.26 -12.04 0.79
N ARG A 97 -8.48 -13.09 1.08
CA ARG A 97 -7.19 -13.34 0.43
C ARG A 97 -7.35 -13.60 -1.06
N ILE A 98 -8.34 -14.41 -1.47
CA ILE A 98 -8.64 -14.67 -2.89
C ILE A 98 -8.99 -13.36 -3.62
N VAL A 99 -9.84 -12.51 -3.03
CA VAL A 99 -10.22 -11.22 -3.64
C VAL A 99 -9.00 -10.31 -3.80
N ILE A 100 -8.11 -10.25 -2.80
CA ILE A 100 -6.84 -9.52 -2.89
C ILE A 100 -5.98 -10.08 -4.03
N TYR A 101 -5.82 -11.40 -4.12
CA TYR A 101 -5.00 -12.01 -5.17
C TYR A 101 -5.59 -11.83 -6.57
N ASN A 102 -6.91 -11.87 -6.72
CA ASN A 102 -7.53 -11.58 -8.01
C ASN A 102 -7.27 -10.13 -8.44
N LYS A 103 -7.42 -9.18 -7.49
CA LYS A 103 -7.24 -7.75 -7.76
C LYS A 103 -5.78 -7.35 -7.99
N PHE A 104 -4.85 -7.85 -7.18
CA PHE A 104 -3.46 -7.40 -7.13
C PHE A 104 -2.45 -8.44 -7.68
N GLY A 105 -2.84 -9.69 -7.85
CA GLY A 105 -1.94 -10.79 -8.21
C GLY A 105 -1.09 -11.29 -7.04
N PHE A 106 -0.46 -12.46 -7.19
CA PHE A 106 0.50 -13.03 -6.23
C PHE A 106 1.87 -12.31 -6.28
N GLY A 107 1.89 -10.98 -6.40
CA GLY A 107 3.13 -10.20 -6.55
C GLY A 107 3.95 -10.51 -7.81
N ARG A 108 3.30 -11.15 -8.79
CA ARG A 108 3.86 -11.51 -10.11
C ARG A 108 3.25 -10.72 -11.26
N LYS A 109 2.19 -9.94 -10.99
CA LYS A 109 1.59 -9.10 -12.04
C LYS A 109 2.52 -7.93 -12.29
N TRP A 110 2.93 -7.78 -13.53
CA TRP A 110 3.67 -6.61 -13.97
C TRP A 110 2.78 -5.36 -13.78
N VAL A 111 3.39 -4.30 -13.24
CA VAL A 111 2.68 -3.03 -12.98
C VAL A 111 3.34 -1.84 -13.67
N MET A 112 4.66 -1.88 -13.84
CA MET A 112 5.41 -0.79 -14.47
C MET A 112 6.75 -1.32 -14.97
N SER A 113 7.21 -0.85 -16.12
CA SER A 113 8.58 -0.97 -16.61
C SER A 113 9.21 0.42 -16.62
N ILE A 114 10.42 0.54 -16.08
CA ILE A 114 11.19 1.79 -16.08
C ILE A 114 12.51 1.54 -16.80
N SER A 115 12.77 2.35 -17.82
CA SER A 115 14.01 2.34 -18.58
C SER A 115 14.59 3.75 -18.64
N LYS A 116 15.78 3.89 -19.23
CA LYS A 116 16.40 5.20 -19.44
C LYS A 116 15.56 6.14 -20.32
N ASP A 117 14.84 5.58 -21.29
CA ASP A 117 14.21 6.35 -22.37
C ASP A 117 12.69 6.40 -22.26
N SER A 118 12.07 5.51 -21.48
CA SER A 118 10.61 5.44 -21.38
C SER A 118 10.09 4.78 -20.10
N LEU A 119 8.85 5.11 -19.79
CA LEU A 119 8.01 4.48 -18.78
C LEU A 119 6.89 3.69 -19.47
N GLU A 120 6.66 2.47 -19.02
CA GLU A 120 5.53 1.65 -19.45
C GLU A 120 4.72 1.30 -18.20
N ILE A 121 3.43 1.62 -18.16
CA ILE A 121 2.61 1.52 -16.95
C ILE A 121 1.38 0.68 -17.26
N ASP A 122 1.16 -0.37 -16.46
CA ASP A 122 -0.06 -1.17 -16.57
C ASP A 122 -1.29 -0.32 -16.27
N ARG A 123 -2.37 -0.56 -17.01
CA ARG A 123 -3.62 0.18 -16.87
C ARG A 123 -4.21 0.16 -15.46
N GLN A 124 -3.95 -0.90 -14.68
CA GLN A 124 -4.44 -1.03 -13.31
C GLN A 124 -3.55 -0.29 -12.31
N ALA A 125 -2.32 0.04 -12.68
CA ALA A 125 -1.36 0.78 -11.85
C ALA A 125 -1.58 2.30 -11.92
N ILE A 126 -2.56 2.77 -12.69
CA ILE A 126 -2.98 4.17 -12.80
C ILE A 126 -4.24 4.39 -11.96
N GLU A 127 -4.25 5.43 -11.14
CA GLU A 127 -5.41 5.82 -10.35
C GLU A 127 -6.59 6.17 -11.28
N GLY A 128 -7.80 5.71 -10.96
CA GLY A 128 -8.96 5.82 -11.87
C GLY A 128 -9.02 4.75 -12.97
N LYS A 129 -7.95 3.95 -13.15
CA LYS A 129 -7.76 2.88 -14.15
C LYS A 129 -7.79 3.39 -15.59
N ALA A 130 -6.72 3.12 -16.34
CA ALA A 130 -6.68 3.41 -17.76
C ALA A 130 -7.40 2.31 -18.59
N SER A 131 -7.73 2.63 -19.83
CA SER A 131 -8.30 1.66 -20.77
C SER A 131 -7.24 0.69 -21.32
N LYS A 132 -6.01 1.18 -21.51
CA LYS A 132 -4.87 0.47 -22.08
C LYS A 132 -3.60 0.72 -21.28
N VAL A 133 -2.58 -0.11 -21.53
CA VAL A 133 -1.21 0.13 -21.05
C VAL A 133 -0.74 1.48 -21.59
N LEU A 134 -0.14 2.28 -20.72
CA LEU A 134 0.35 3.60 -21.07
C LEU A 134 1.86 3.55 -21.25
N GLN A 135 2.34 4.03 -22.38
CA GLN A 135 3.76 4.19 -22.65
C GLN A 135 4.07 5.68 -22.80
N ILE A 136 5.04 6.18 -22.06
CA ILE A 136 5.43 7.59 -22.03
C ILE A 136 6.94 7.65 -22.28
N ALA A 137 7.36 8.36 -23.32
CA ALA A 137 8.80 8.62 -23.53
C ALA A 137 9.30 9.62 -22.49
N LYS A 138 10.55 9.47 -22.04
CA LYS A 138 11.16 10.38 -21.07
C LYS A 138 11.12 11.83 -21.57
N ASP A 139 11.32 12.04 -22.86
CA ASP A 139 11.31 13.36 -23.49
C ASP A 139 9.93 14.03 -23.48
N ASP A 140 8.86 13.27 -23.32
CA ASP A 140 7.49 13.80 -23.22
C ASP A 140 7.11 14.16 -21.77
N ILE A 141 7.94 13.80 -20.79
CA ILE A 141 7.71 14.09 -19.38
C ILE A 141 8.22 15.49 -19.07
N GLN A 142 7.36 16.30 -18.48
CA GLN A 142 7.73 17.61 -17.95
C GLN A 142 8.35 17.47 -16.56
N GLU A 143 7.64 16.79 -15.66
CA GLU A 143 8.08 16.57 -14.28
C GLU A 143 7.36 15.36 -13.67
N ILE A 144 8.00 14.72 -12.70
CA ILE A 144 7.42 13.65 -11.88
C ILE A 144 7.44 14.10 -10.44
N ILE A 145 6.25 14.19 -9.82
CA ILE A 145 6.07 14.74 -8.49
C ILE A 145 5.81 13.62 -7.49
N PHE A 146 6.67 13.55 -6.48
CA PHE A 146 6.44 12.69 -5.32
C PHE A 146 5.88 13.48 -4.13
N ASN A 147 4.70 13.08 -3.68
CA ASN A 147 4.05 13.62 -2.50
C ASN A 147 4.55 12.84 -1.28
N TYR A 148 5.12 13.52 -0.27
CA TYR A 148 5.78 12.84 0.85
C TYR A 148 5.52 13.50 2.22
N THR A 149 5.71 12.72 3.28
CA THR A 149 5.87 13.21 4.66
C THR A 149 7.21 12.75 5.22
N LEU A 150 7.82 13.56 6.10
CA LEU A 150 8.96 13.12 6.91
C LEU A 150 8.45 12.70 8.28
N HIS A 151 8.78 11.48 8.70
CA HIS A 151 8.56 11.02 10.06
C HIS A 151 9.88 11.01 10.82
N GLY A 152 9.87 11.61 12.01
CA GLY A 152 10.89 11.42 13.04
C GLY A 152 10.28 10.68 14.23
N ARG A 153 11.01 9.73 14.83
CA ARG A 153 10.60 9.16 16.12
C ARG A 153 10.80 10.21 17.22
N THR A 154 9.75 10.54 17.96
CA THR A 154 9.81 11.40 19.14
C THR A 154 10.27 10.59 20.36
N GLY A 155 11.40 10.99 20.96
CA GLY A 155 12.04 10.35 22.12
C GLY A 155 13.58 10.40 22.06
N HIS A 156 14.27 10.03 23.15
CA HIS A 156 15.72 10.17 23.40
C HIS A 156 16.67 9.31 22.53
N ILE A 157 16.31 8.95 21.30
CA ILE A 157 17.18 8.11 20.44
C ILE A 157 17.18 8.62 18.99
N VAL A 158 18.30 9.27 18.63
CA VAL A 158 18.89 9.52 17.30
C VAL A 158 17.96 9.48 16.08
N ASN A 159 17.50 10.68 15.69
CA ASN A 159 17.47 11.33 14.36
C ASN A 159 17.61 10.50 13.04
N GLU A 160 17.04 9.31 12.93
CA GLU A 160 16.78 8.69 11.60
C GLU A 160 15.43 9.20 11.07
N LYS A 161 15.44 10.36 10.40
CA LYS A 161 14.27 10.79 9.61
C LYS A 161 14.02 9.75 8.51
N THR A 162 12.78 9.33 8.35
CA THR A 162 12.37 8.48 7.22
C THR A 162 11.35 9.22 6.38
N ALA A 163 11.57 9.26 5.07
CA ALA A 163 10.54 9.72 4.14
C ALA A 163 9.47 8.64 3.98
N ASN A 164 8.22 9.07 3.87
CA ASN A 164 7.11 8.22 3.47
C ASN A 164 6.48 8.82 2.20
N LEU A 165 6.42 8.03 1.14
CA LEU A 165 5.88 8.41 -0.16
C LEU A 165 4.40 8.04 -0.21
N HIS A 166 3.53 9.00 -0.55
CA HIS A 166 2.08 8.82 -0.55
C HIS A 166 1.51 8.67 -1.95
N ALA A 167 2.00 9.49 -2.89
CA ALA A 167 1.55 9.50 -4.27
C ALA A 167 2.69 9.89 -5.21
N CYS A 168 2.54 9.48 -6.46
CA CYS A 168 3.42 9.84 -7.57
C CYS A 168 2.56 10.32 -8.74
N GLU A 169 2.81 11.53 -9.20
CA GLU A 169 2.13 12.16 -10.34
C GLU A 169 3.14 12.37 -11.46
N ILE A 170 2.83 11.89 -12.66
CA ILE A 170 3.64 12.08 -13.86
C ILE A 170 2.94 13.16 -14.70
N HIS A 171 3.56 14.33 -14.82
CA HIS A 171 3.05 15.45 -15.59
C HIS A 171 3.74 15.43 -16.96
N GLN A 172 2.93 15.30 -18.01
CA GLN A 172 3.41 15.28 -19.39
C GLN A 172 3.42 16.70 -19.98
N LYS A 173 4.26 16.92 -20.98
CA LYS A 173 4.32 18.19 -21.72
C LYS A 173 3.01 18.51 -22.46
N SER A 174 2.17 17.51 -22.74
CA SER A 174 0.81 17.68 -23.29
C SER A 174 -0.15 18.36 -22.32
N GLY A 175 0.17 18.41 -21.01
CA GLY A 175 -0.72 18.83 -19.93
C GLY A 175 -1.45 17.68 -19.24
N ASP A 176 -1.30 16.44 -19.73
CA ASP A 176 -1.89 15.26 -19.10
C ASP A 176 -1.17 14.90 -17.79
N VAL A 177 -1.94 14.53 -16.77
CA VAL A 177 -1.42 14.09 -15.47
C VAL A 177 -1.82 12.65 -15.21
N VAL A 178 -0.82 11.81 -14.94
CA VAL A 178 -1.01 10.38 -14.64
C VAL A 178 -0.59 10.13 -13.20
N THR A 179 -1.55 9.76 -12.35
CA THR A 179 -1.28 9.41 -10.96
C THR A 179 -1.13 7.89 -10.81
N LEU A 180 -0.06 7.45 -10.15
CA LEU A 180 0.16 6.02 -9.88
C LEU A 180 -0.66 5.54 -8.66
N ASP A 181 -1.24 4.35 -8.78
CA ASP A 181 -1.88 3.65 -7.66
C ASP A 181 -0.80 3.13 -6.70
N SER A 182 -0.56 3.87 -5.62
CA SER A 182 0.45 3.57 -4.60
C SER A 182 0.17 2.27 -3.81
N MET A 183 -1.03 1.70 -3.93
CA MET A 183 -1.34 0.36 -3.37
C MET A 183 -0.84 -0.78 -4.25
N ARG A 184 -0.53 -0.50 -5.53
CA ARG A 184 -0.05 -1.50 -6.49
C ARG A 184 1.43 -1.36 -6.76
N VAL A 185 1.91 -0.11 -6.85
CA VAL A 185 3.26 0.22 -7.26
C VAL A 185 4.09 0.61 -6.05
N GLY A 186 5.25 -0.04 -5.88
CA GLY A 186 6.21 0.32 -4.84
C GLY A 186 6.87 1.67 -5.14
N LEU A 187 6.33 2.75 -4.58
CA LEU A 187 6.81 4.12 -4.88
C LEU A 187 8.30 4.34 -4.57
N PHE A 188 8.86 3.64 -3.58
CA PHE A 188 10.30 3.71 -3.28
C PHE A 188 11.17 3.08 -4.37
N ASP A 189 10.70 1.99 -4.99
CA ASP A 189 11.38 1.36 -6.12
C ASP A 189 11.29 2.21 -7.37
N VAL A 190 10.12 2.83 -7.60
CA VAL A 190 9.94 3.81 -8.67
C VAL A 190 10.89 5.00 -8.47
N LEU A 191 10.92 5.60 -7.28
CA LEU A 191 11.79 6.74 -7.00
C LEU A 191 13.28 6.40 -7.20
N TYR A 192 13.71 5.21 -6.75
CA TYR A 192 15.08 4.74 -6.93
C TYR A 192 15.45 4.65 -8.41
N LEU A 193 14.62 4.00 -9.22
CA LEU A 193 14.87 3.82 -10.65
C LEU A 193 14.79 5.14 -11.42
N LEU A 194 13.81 5.99 -11.14
CA LEU A 194 13.71 7.30 -11.79
C LEU A 194 14.90 8.20 -11.45
N LYS A 195 15.42 8.12 -10.22
CA LYS A 195 16.64 8.84 -9.85
C LYS A 195 17.87 8.25 -10.55
N LEU A 196 17.97 6.92 -10.65
CA LEU A 196 19.06 6.23 -11.36
C LEU A 196 19.12 6.62 -12.84
N TYR A 197 17.97 6.70 -13.52
CA TYR A 197 17.88 7.09 -14.93
C TYR A 197 17.72 8.61 -15.15
N GLU A 198 17.90 9.43 -14.10
CA GLU A 198 17.89 10.89 -14.17
C GLU A 198 16.62 11.49 -14.80
N TYR A 199 15.46 11.03 -14.35
CA TYR A 199 14.17 11.65 -14.71
C TYR A 199 13.99 13.01 -14.00
N PRO A 200 13.15 13.93 -14.54
CA PRO A 200 12.88 15.23 -13.92
C PRO A 200 12.01 15.08 -12.67
N LEU A 201 12.65 14.93 -11.50
CA LEU A 201 11.97 14.68 -10.22
C LEU A 201 11.73 15.97 -9.43
N LEU A 202 10.51 16.12 -8.91
CA LEU A 202 10.12 17.13 -7.93
C LEU A 202 9.42 16.49 -6.72
N PHE A 203 9.45 17.22 -5.62
CA PHE A 203 8.91 16.76 -4.35
C PHE A 203 7.94 17.78 -3.78
N ARG A 204 6.89 17.27 -3.15
CA ARG A 204 5.89 18.09 -2.47
C ARG A 204 5.63 17.52 -1.09
N GLY A 205 5.91 18.32 -0.06
CA GLY A 205 5.56 17.97 1.30
C GLY A 205 4.04 18.02 1.47
N THR A 206 3.45 16.94 1.98
CA THR A 206 2.02 16.89 2.31
C THR A 206 1.84 16.58 3.77
N THR A 207 0.70 16.97 4.35
CA THR A 207 0.27 16.55 5.69
C THR A 207 -0.86 15.53 5.64
N SER A 208 -1.42 15.27 4.45
CA SER A 208 -2.69 14.55 4.24
C SER A 208 -2.58 13.09 3.79
N GLY A 209 -1.39 12.51 3.66
CA GLY A 209 -1.20 11.21 3.00
C GLY A 209 -1.64 9.94 3.76
N GLY A 210 -2.16 10.04 4.99
CA GLY A 210 -2.31 8.86 5.87
C GLY A 210 -3.73 8.46 6.29
N ALA A 211 -4.72 9.34 6.20
CA ALA A 211 -5.98 9.17 6.94
C ALA A 211 -6.80 7.94 6.50
N GLY A 212 -6.90 7.69 5.18
CA GLY A 212 -7.69 6.57 4.65
C GLY A 212 -7.18 5.18 5.05
N ASN A 213 -5.86 4.99 5.06
CA ASN A 213 -5.25 3.71 5.44
C ASN A 213 -5.28 3.47 6.95
N ILE A 214 -5.20 4.53 7.76
CA ILE A 214 -5.27 4.42 9.22
C ILE A 214 -6.64 3.88 9.65
N VAL A 215 -7.74 4.36 9.07
CA VAL A 215 -9.09 3.85 9.39
C VAL A 215 -9.19 2.36 9.08
N ILE A 216 -8.62 1.91 7.96
CA ILE A 216 -8.64 0.49 7.57
C ILE A 216 -7.77 -0.36 8.51
N LEU A 217 -6.62 0.16 8.96
CA LEU A 217 -5.80 -0.50 9.98
C LEU A 217 -6.55 -0.60 11.31
N ILE A 218 -7.21 0.46 11.76
CA ILE A 218 -8.03 0.47 12.98
C ILE A 218 -9.16 -0.54 12.88
N MET A 219 -9.90 -0.56 11.77
CA MET A 219 -10.95 -1.56 11.54
C MET A 219 -10.42 -2.99 11.62
N ARG A 220 -9.27 -3.27 10.98
CA ARG A 220 -8.64 -4.59 11.03
C ARG A 220 -8.29 -4.97 12.48
N LEU A 221 -7.69 -4.05 13.25
CA LEU A 221 -7.36 -4.29 14.66
C LEU A 221 -8.60 -4.57 15.50
N ILE A 222 -9.65 -3.76 15.38
CA ILE A 222 -10.91 -3.96 16.11
C ILE A 222 -11.53 -5.31 15.78
N SER A 223 -11.63 -5.67 14.49
CA SER A 223 -12.20 -6.95 14.08
C SER A 223 -11.39 -8.14 14.57
N LEU A 224 -10.05 -8.04 14.56
CA LEU A 224 -9.15 -9.07 15.06
C LEU A 224 -9.31 -9.24 16.58
N SER A 225 -9.37 -8.14 17.33
CA SER A 225 -9.60 -8.17 18.77
C SER A 225 -10.95 -8.82 19.10
N ALA A 226 -12.02 -8.43 18.39
CA ALA A 226 -13.35 -8.98 18.61
C ALA A 226 -13.41 -10.49 18.36
N ILE A 227 -12.84 -10.98 17.25
CA ILE A 227 -12.84 -12.42 16.95
C ILE A 227 -11.94 -13.21 17.92
N ILE A 228 -10.81 -12.65 18.33
CA ILE A 228 -9.94 -13.29 19.34
C ILE A 228 -10.70 -13.42 20.66
N SER A 229 -11.36 -12.36 21.13
CA SER A 229 -12.15 -12.39 22.36
C SER A 229 -13.28 -13.42 22.29
N ALA A 230 -14.01 -13.49 21.17
CA ALA A 230 -15.05 -14.49 20.94
C ALA A 230 -14.51 -15.92 21.00
N LEU A 231 -13.38 -16.18 20.32
CA LEU A 231 -12.75 -17.50 20.32
C LEU A 231 -12.22 -17.89 21.69
N VAL A 232 -11.63 -16.96 22.43
CA VAL A 232 -11.12 -17.19 23.79
C VAL A 232 -12.28 -17.53 24.74
N MET A 233 -13.38 -16.78 24.67
CA MET A 233 -14.59 -17.02 25.45
C MET A 233 -15.14 -18.44 25.18
N LEU A 234 -15.34 -18.80 23.91
CA LEU A 234 -15.79 -20.14 23.53
C LEU A 234 -14.79 -21.22 23.98
N ALA A 235 -13.49 -20.96 23.91
CA ALA A 235 -12.45 -21.90 24.32
C ALA A 235 -12.40 -22.13 25.83
N PHE A 236 -12.66 -21.11 26.66
CA PHE A 236 -12.75 -21.28 28.11
C PHE A 236 -13.96 -22.14 28.51
N ASN A 237 -15.07 -22.01 27.79
CA ASN A 237 -16.24 -22.87 28.01
C ASN A 237 -16.02 -24.34 27.59
N LEU A 238 -14.94 -24.67 26.87
CA LEU A 238 -14.56 -26.06 26.60
C LEU A 238 -14.01 -26.79 27.84
N LYS A 239 -13.58 -26.04 28.86
CA LYS A 239 -12.99 -26.59 30.09
C LYS A 239 -14.00 -26.83 31.21
N SER A 240 -15.24 -26.38 31.03
CA SER A 240 -16.37 -26.63 31.94
C SER A 240 -17.17 -27.83 31.48
#